data_AF-A0A8J6B949-F1
#
_entry.id   AF-A0A8J6B949-F1
#
_cell.length_a   1.000
_cell.length_b   1.000
_cell.length_c   1.000
_cell.angle_alpha   90.00
_cell.angle_beta   90.00
_cell.angle_gamma   90.00
#
_symmetry.space_group_name_H-M   'P 1'
#
loop_
_entity.id
_entity.type
_entity.pdbx_description
1 polymer ?
#
loop_
_entity_poly.entity_id
_entity_poly.type
_entity_poly.pdbx_seq_one_letter_code
_entity_poly.pdbx_strand_id
1 'polypeptide(L)'
;WKMLASGSPYCIDADSSDDLPINERYSYEKRGSFLLTELLSNLEVGLKGFMSSTDSWRNLGDVKAVFYFNRTDISDKVSKRWNEDSFFGYQYLNGVNPMLIRKCLNLPENFPVTSSMVAASLGISTDLQKELQNGNVFLADYKILQGIPIKDSINGKRQYMTVPMCLLWKDPQDKLLPIAIQLGQTPGEQTPIFLPSDSEWDWTLAKIWVRNAEYQVHQTISHLLQSHLFAEVFTMATHRQLPRNHPVYKLLIPHLRYTLDINTLAKKEVAGSGGTFDQILVLSKKGVRALVRRAMEELTYSALCLPEDIKARGLESIPNYFYRDDGQMIWEAMERCRIPSSLETMSSLVRYLTMVIFRCSAQHAAVNSGQFDFYAWMPNGPPSIKSPPPTAKGVTTIQTILDALPDVKTTTTSVVSVWQLSKEPQDQRRLGCYPDEHFTEETPQIFILEFQEKLSEISKIINERNQTRSLPYPYLDPEVIENSVSI
;
A
#
# COMPACT_ATOMS: atom_id res chain seq x y z
N TRP A 1 -0.80 -18.20 20.49
CA TRP A 1 -0.44 -16.76 20.45
C TRP A 1 1.03 -16.65 20.82
N LYS A 2 1.85 -16.07 19.94
CA LYS A 2 3.27 -15.75 20.15
C LYS A 2 3.48 -14.28 19.77
N MET A 3 4.26 -13.54 20.56
CA MET A 3 4.56 -12.14 20.28
C MET A 3 5.85 -12.07 19.44
N LEU A 4 5.77 -11.49 18.23
CA LEU A 4 6.95 -11.34 17.35
C LEU A 4 7.93 -10.28 17.87
N ALA A 5 7.40 -9.20 18.42
CA ALA A 5 8.13 -8.13 19.05
C ALA A 5 7.21 -7.37 20.01
N SER A 6 7.80 -6.76 21.05
CA SER A 6 7.03 -5.90 21.97
C SER A 6 6.31 -4.79 21.21
N GLY A 7 4.99 -4.66 21.43
CA GLY A 7 4.11 -3.69 20.78
C GLY A 7 3.61 -4.06 19.38
N SER A 8 3.97 -5.24 18.86
CA SER A 8 3.37 -5.79 17.64
C SER A 8 2.15 -6.65 17.98
N PRO A 9 1.20 -6.83 17.03
CA PRO A 9 0.13 -7.81 17.20
C PRO A 9 0.67 -9.21 17.51
N TYR A 10 -0.06 -9.99 18.30
CA TYR A 10 0.26 -11.39 18.51
C TYR A 10 0.02 -12.19 17.22
N CYS A 11 0.83 -13.21 17.00
CA CYS A 11 0.82 -14.08 15.81
C CYS A 11 0.66 -15.56 16.21
N ILE A 12 0.53 -16.45 15.21
CA ILE A 12 0.51 -17.90 15.43
C ILE A 12 1.87 -18.39 15.93
N ASP A 13 1.84 -19.36 16.84
CA ASP A 13 3.05 -20.03 17.36
C ASP A 13 3.41 -21.20 16.43
N ALA A 14 3.97 -20.84 15.27
CA ALA A 14 4.45 -21.76 14.25
C ALA A 14 5.71 -21.15 13.63
N ASP A 15 6.75 -21.95 13.44
CA ASP A 15 8.02 -21.51 12.85
C ASP A 15 8.07 -21.83 11.34
N SER A 16 7.23 -22.77 10.88
CA SER A 16 7.06 -23.14 9.47
C SER A 16 5.62 -23.52 9.13
N SER A 17 5.28 -23.54 7.85
CA SER A 17 3.98 -24.02 7.34
C SER A 17 3.68 -25.46 7.78
N ASP A 18 4.72 -26.28 8.00
CA ASP A 18 4.57 -27.67 8.42
C ASP A 18 4.16 -27.82 9.90
N ASP A 19 4.24 -26.74 10.68
CA ASP A 19 3.75 -26.68 12.07
C ASP A 19 2.26 -26.31 12.15
N LEU A 20 1.66 -25.84 11.05
CA LEU A 20 0.26 -25.43 11.01
C LEU A 20 -0.70 -26.64 10.90
N PRO A 21 -1.94 -26.54 11.41
CA PRO A 21 -2.96 -27.54 11.12
C PRO A 21 -3.16 -27.70 9.61
N ILE A 22 -3.38 -28.94 9.14
CA ILE A 22 -3.45 -29.24 7.69
C ILE A 22 -4.52 -28.39 6.95
N ASN A 23 -5.62 -28.05 7.62
CA ASN A 23 -6.70 -27.25 7.05
C ASN A 23 -6.34 -25.76 6.88
N GLU A 24 -5.28 -25.29 7.53
CA GLU A 24 -4.81 -23.91 7.45
C GLU A 24 -3.69 -23.74 6.41
N ARG A 25 -3.12 -24.86 5.92
CA ARG A 25 -2.06 -24.86 4.92
C ARG A 25 -2.62 -24.66 3.52
N TYR A 26 -1.82 -24.04 2.66
CA TYR A 26 -2.07 -23.96 1.23
C TYR A 26 -2.41 -25.33 0.65
N SER A 27 -3.37 -25.36 -0.27
CA SER A 27 -3.59 -26.52 -1.11
C SER A 27 -2.32 -26.84 -1.92
N TYR A 28 -2.18 -28.09 -2.34
CA TYR A 28 -1.08 -28.49 -3.22
C TYR A 28 -1.05 -27.69 -4.52
N GLU A 29 -2.23 -27.37 -5.07
CA GLU A 29 -2.37 -26.53 -6.27
C GLU A 29 -1.84 -25.12 -6.01
N LYS A 30 -2.30 -24.45 -4.95
CA LYS A 30 -1.85 -23.11 -4.60
C LYS A 30 -0.34 -23.06 -4.33
N ARG A 31 0.17 -23.99 -3.52
CA ARG A 31 1.61 -24.08 -3.20
C ARG A 31 2.45 -24.35 -4.45
N GLY A 32 2.00 -25.25 -5.32
CA GLY A 32 2.68 -25.54 -6.59
C GLY A 32 2.73 -24.33 -7.52
N SER A 33 1.59 -23.65 -7.70
CA SER A 33 1.48 -22.43 -8.51
C SER A 33 2.36 -21.29 -7.95
N PHE A 34 2.38 -21.11 -6.63
CA PHE A 34 3.22 -20.10 -5.96
C PHE A 34 4.71 -20.36 -6.23
N LEU A 35 5.19 -21.57 -5.95
CA LEU A 35 6.59 -21.95 -6.15
C LEU A 35 7.01 -21.89 -7.63
N LEU A 36 6.12 -22.27 -8.56
CA LEU A 36 6.40 -22.20 -9.99
C LEU A 36 6.57 -20.75 -10.46
N THR A 37 5.69 -19.85 -10.00
CA THR A 37 5.77 -18.41 -10.31
C THR A 37 7.08 -17.81 -9.78
N GLU A 38 7.46 -18.19 -8.56
CA GLU A 38 8.72 -17.79 -7.95
C GLU A 38 9.92 -18.27 -8.77
N LEU A 39 9.97 -19.57 -9.09
CA LEU A 39 11.04 -20.19 -9.86
C LEU A 39 11.24 -19.54 -11.23
N LEU A 40 10.14 -19.36 -11.99
CA LEU A 40 10.21 -18.78 -13.34
C LEU A 40 10.69 -17.32 -13.32
N SER A 41 10.19 -16.54 -12.36
CA SER A 41 10.59 -15.12 -12.22
C SER A 41 12.07 -15.00 -11.87
N ASN A 42 12.56 -15.80 -10.92
CA ASN A 42 13.95 -15.81 -10.51
C ASN A 42 14.89 -16.33 -11.61
N LEU A 43 14.45 -17.34 -12.39
CA LEU A 43 15.21 -17.87 -13.52
C LEU A 43 15.42 -16.81 -14.61
N GLU A 44 14.38 -16.06 -14.98
CA GLU A 44 14.48 -15.00 -15.99
C GLU A 44 15.54 -13.96 -15.61
N VAL A 45 15.43 -13.41 -14.40
CA VAL A 45 16.35 -12.35 -13.95
C VAL A 45 17.75 -12.88 -13.62
N GLY A 46 17.85 -14.16 -13.23
CA GLY A 46 19.11 -14.85 -13.03
C GLY A 46 19.89 -15.03 -14.34
N LEU A 47 19.21 -15.46 -15.41
CA LEU A 47 19.83 -15.61 -16.75
C LEU A 47 20.28 -14.26 -17.34
N LYS A 48 19.63 -13.15 -16.98
CA LYS A 48 20.07 -11.79 -17.34
C LYS A 48 21.27 -11.29 -16.51
N GLY A 49 21.67 -12.02 -15.47
CA GLY A 49 22.76 -11.65 -14.57
C GLY A 49 22.40 -10.54 -13.57
N PHE A 50 21.15 -10.11 -13.50
CA PHE A 50 20.74 -8.96 -12.69
C PHE A 50 20.78 -9.27 -11.19
N MET A 51 20.51 -10.52 -10.79
CA MET A 51 20.59 -10.94 -9.38
C MET A 51 22.01 -10.92 -8.80
N SER A 52 23.03 -10.80 -9.66
CA SER A 52 24.44 -10.77 -9.29
C SER A 52 25.09 -9.39 -9.42
N SER A 53 24.41 -8.40 -10.03
CA SER A 53 24.98 -7.08 -10.30
C SER A 53 24.63 -6.09 -9.18
N THR A 54 25.64 -5.62 -8.45
CA THR A 54 25.51 -4.56 -7.43
C THR A 54 25.88 -3.18 -7.96
N ASP A 55 25.94 -3.04 -9.29
CA ASP A 55 26.23 -1.78 -9.97
C ASP A 55 25.02 -0.85 -9.98
N SER A 56 25.27 0.46 -10.13
CA SER A 56 24.20 1.42 -10.43
C SER A 56 23.71 1.25 -11.87
N TRP A 57 22.44 1.60 -12.09
CA TRP A 57 21.88 1.69 -13.44
C TRP A 57 22.61 2.76 -14.24
N ARG A 58 22.93 2.47 -15.50
CA ARG A 58 23.57 3.43 -16.41
C ARG A 58 22.56 4.40 -17.02
N ASN A 59 21.35 3.92 -17.29
CA ASN A 59 20.23 4.72 -17.78
C ASN A 59 18.94 4.29 -17.08
N LEU A 60 18.00 5.23 -16.87
CA LEU A 60 16.69 4.90 -16.28
C LEU A 60 15.91 3.91 -17.14
N GLY A 61 16.02 4.01 -18.47
CA GLY A 61 15.33 3.12 -19.41
C GLY A 61 15.69 1.63 -19.24
N ASP A 62 16.90 1.35 -18.76
CA ASP A 62 17.41 -0.01 -18.59
C ASP A 62 16.65 -0.77 -17.49
N VAL A 63 15.99 -0.07 -16.56
CA VAL A 63 15.12 -0.66 -15.53
C VAL A 63 13.99 -1.48 -16.17
N LYS A 64 13.50 -1.10 -17.37
CA LYS A 64 12.46 -1.88 -18.09
C LYS A 64 12.94 -3.25 -18.56
N ALA A 65 14.26 -3.47 -18.59
CA ALA A 65 14.82 -4.76 -18.97
C ALA A 65 14.66 -5.82 -17.87
N VAL A 66 14.38 -5.43 -16.62
CA VAL A 66 14.15 -6.38 -15.51
C VAL A 66 13.04 -7.35 -15.87
N PHE A 67 11.93 -6.85 -16.43
CA PHE A 67 10.85 -7.67 -16.95
C PHE A 67 10.56 -7.39 -18.42
N TYR A 68 11.05 -8.29 -19.27
CA TYR A 68 10.77 -8.24 -20.71
C TYR A 68 9.46 -8.98 -21.02
N PHE A 69 9.20 -10.09 -20.32
CA PHE A 69 8.03 -10.95 -20.55
C PHE A 69 6.84 -10.63 -19.63
N ASN A 70 7.10 -10.24 -18.37
CA ASN A 70 6.03 -9.88 -17.43
C ASN A 70 5.79 -8.37 -17.44
N ARG A 71 4.72 -7.91 -18.10
CA ARG A 71 4.34 -6.50 -18.14
C ARG A 71 2.84 -6.36 -17.97
N THR A 72 2.41 -5.21 -17.46
CA THR A 72 1.01 -4.81 -17.41
C THR A 72 0.82 -3.46 -18.11
N ASP A 73 -0.34 -3.23 -18.70
CA ASP A 73 -0.67 -1.95 -19.33
C ASP A 73 -0.52 -0.77 -18.36
N ILE A 74 -0.83 -0.99 -17.08
CA ILE A 74 -0.69 0.03 -16.03
C ILE A 74 0.79 0.30 -15.76
N SER A 75 1.64 -0.73 -15.59
CA SER A 75 3.08 -0.55 -15.39
C SER A 75 3.76 0.21 -16.55
N ASP A 76 3.34 -0.07 -17.79
CA ASP A 76 3.83 0.65 -18.97
C ASP A 76 3.41 2.13 -18.94
N LYS A 77 2.16 2.42 -18.55
CA LYS A 77 1.67 3.80 -18.37
C LYS A 77 2.41 4.52 -17.23
N VAL A 78 2.63 3.85 -16.09
CA VAL A 78 3.41 4.39 -14.97
C VAL A 78 4.81 4.78 -15.44
N SER A 79 5.49 3.89 -16.16
CA SER A 79 6.85 4.17 -16.67
C SER A 79 6.96 5.37 -17.61
N LYS A 80 5.85 5.76 -18.25
CA LYS A 80 5.77 6.93 -19.16
C LYS A 80 5.39 8.22 -18.44
N ARG A 81 4.65 8.12 -17.32
CA ARG A 81 4.02 9.25 -16.64
C ARG A 81 4.61 9.58 -15.28
N TRP A 82 5.54 8.76 -14.77
CA TRP A 82 6.08 8.85 -13.40
C TRP A 82 6.63 10.24 -13.02
N ASN A 83 7.12 11.02 -13.99
CA ASN A 83 7.65 12.36 -13.77
C ASN A 83 6.59 13.47 -13.87
N GLU A 84 5.35 13.17 -14.29
CA GLU A 84 4.24 14.13 -14.33
C GLU A 84 3.72 14.43 -12.91
N ASP A 85 3.58 15.70 -12.55
CA ASP A 85 3.06 16.13 -11.25
C ASP A 85 1.62 15.66 -11.02
N SER A 86 0.78 15.71 -12.06
CA SER A 86 -0.60 15.21 -11.98
C SER A 86 -0.67 13.71 -11.73
N PHE A 87 0.28 12.92 -12.24
CA PHE A 87 0.33 11.48 -11.98
C PHE A 87 0.95 11.18 -10.61
N PHE A 88 1.91 11.98 -10.14
CA PHE A 88 2.41 11.90 -8.78
C PHE A 88 1.27 12.11 -7.76
N GLY A 89 0.49 13.18 -7.91
CA GLY A 89 -0.65 13.46 -7.03
C GLY A 89 -1.79 12.45 -7.17
N TYR A 90 -2.11 12.00 -8.40
CA TYR A 90 -3.11 10.96 -8.66
C TYR A 90 -2.90 9.70 -7.80
N GLN A 91 -1.65 9.32 -7.58
CA GLN A 91 -1.32 8.08 -6.86
C GLN A 91 -1.61 8.14 -5.35
N TYR A 92 -1.80 9.33 -4.77
CA TYR A 92 -2.31 9.45 -3.40
C TYR A 92 -3.79 9.09 -3.26
N LEU A 93 -4.53 9.10 -4.38
CA LEU A 93 -5.95 8.75 -4.42
C LEU A 93 -6.16 7.35 -5.01
N ASN A 94 -5.38 6.99 -6.03
CA ASN A 94 -5.66 5.81 -6.87
C ASN A 94 -4.40 4.97 -7.14
N GLY A 95 -3.33 5.21 -6.38
CA GLY A 95 -2.12 4.41 -6.43
C GLY A 95 -2.21 3.18 -5.53
N VAL A 96 -1.06 2.56 -5.29
CA VAL A 96 -0.94 1.37 -4.41
C VAL A 96 -1.15 1.67 -2.92
N ASN A 97 -1.02 2.93 -2.49
CA ASN A 97 -1.22 3.31 -1.09
C ASN A 97 -2.11 4.57 -0.95
N PRO A 98 -3.42 4.45 -1.17
CA PRO A 98 -4.36 5.57 -1.09
C PRO A 98 -4.74 5.95 0.37
N MET A 99 -3.94 5.56 1.36
CA MET A 99 -4.30 5.61 2.79
C MET A 99 -3.75 6.83 3.54
N LEU A 100 -2.75 7.53 2.99
CA LEU A 100 -1.96 8.50 3.76
C LEU A 100 -2.51 9.92 3.71
N ILE A 101 -2.91 10.38 2.52
CA ILE A 101 -3.20 11.79 2.27
C ILE A 101 -4.38 12.27 3.12
N ARG A 102 -4.35 13.54 3.55
CA ARG A 102 -5.42 14.19 4.31
C ARG A 102 -5.60 15.64 3.88
N LYS A 103 -6.81 16.17 4.03
CA LYS A 103 -7.12 17.59 3.84
C LYS A 103 -6.33 18.43 4.86
N CYS A 104 -5.75 19.53 4.40
CA CYS A 104 -4.96 20.46 5.19
C CYS A 104 -5.68 21.81 5.22
N LEU A 105 -6.13 22.22 6.41
CA LEU A 105 -6.76 23.54 6.62
C LEU A 105 -5.78 24.55 7.24
N ASN A 106 -4.72 24.05 7.88
CA ASN A 106 -3.63 24.84 8.45
C ASN A 106 -2.32 24.09 8.21
N LEU A 107 -1.29 24.82 7.79
CA LEU A 107 0.05 24.24 7.63
C LEU A 107 0.65 23.89 9.00
N PRO A 108 1.37 22.75 9.10
CA PRO A 108 2.21 22.48 10.26
C PRO A 108 3.26 23.58 10.46
N GLU A 109 3.51 23.98 11.72
CA GLU A 109 4.52 25.02 12.04
C GLU A 109 5.91 24.69 11.51
N ASN A 110 6.25 23.40 11.47
CA ASN A 110 7.52 22.89 10.97
C ASN A 110 7.57 22.76 9.44
N PHE A 111 6.55 23.22 8.71
CA PHE A 111 6.50 23.26 7.26
C PHE A 111 6.19 24.69 6.76
N PRO A 112 7.18 25.61 6.79
CA PRO A 112 6.99 27.04 6.56
C PRO A 112 6.81 27.40 5.07
N VAL A 113 5.84 26.78 4.38
CA VAL A 113 5.44 27.13 3.01
C VAL A 113 4.71 28.46 3.04
N THR A 114 5.09 29.38 2.15
CA THR A 114 4.46 30.70 2.05
C THR A 114 3.68 30.85 0.75
N SER A 115 2.71 31.78 0.69
CA SER A 115 1.94 32.06 -0.52
C SER A 115 2.84 32.43 -1.71
N SER A 116 3.96 33.14 -1.48
CA SER A 116 4.88 33.53 -2.55
C SER A 116 5.62 32.33 -3.15
N MET A 117 5.94 31.32 -2.33
CA MET A 117 6.62 30.11 -2.81
C MET A 117 5.75 29.31 -3.79
N VAL A 118 4.45 29.21 -3.53
CA VAL A 118 3.53 28.39 -4.33
C VAL A 118 2.70 29.19 -5.33
N ALA A 119 2.91 30.52 -5.41
CA ALA A 119 2.16 31.41 -6.30
C ALA A 119 2.22 30.97 -7.77
N ALA A 120 3.37 30.48 -8.23
CA ALA A 120 3.53 29.98 -9.59
C ALA A 120 2.64 28.75 -9.89
N SER A 121 2.45 27.87 -8.89
CA SER A 121 1.60 26.69 -9.02
C SER A 121 0.11 27.04 -8.93
N LEU A 122 -0.27 27.97 -8.06
CA LEU A 122 -1.67 28.36 -7.82
C LEU A 122 -2.22 29.32 -8.88
N GLY A 123 -1.34 30.09 -9.54
CA GLY A 123 -1.71 31.13 -10.48
C GLY A 123 -2.18 32.42 -9.79
N ILE A 124 -2.60 33.40 -10.60
CA ILE A 124 -2.93 34.76 -10.13
C ILE A 124 -4.32 34.92 -9.51
N SER A 125 -5.20 33.92 -9.66
CA SER A 125 -6.61 33.99 -9.25
C SER A 125 -6.85 33.63 -7.78
N THR A 126 -5.84 33.09 -7.10
CA THR A 126 -5.93 32.61 -5.72
C THR A 126 -4.59 32.70 -5.01
N ASP A 127 -4.57 32.34 -3.73
CA ASP A 127 -3.37 32.23 -2.90
C ASP A 127 -3.50 31.05 -1.93
N LEU A 128 -2.39 30.71 -1.26
CA LEU A 128 -2.33 29.55 -0.39
C LEU A 128 -3.33 29.63 0.77
N GLN A 129 -3.53 30.81 1.36
CA GLN A 129 -4.43 30.98 2.49
C GLN A 129 -5.88 30.75 2.08
N LYS A 130 -6.27 31.27 0.91
CA LYS A 130 -7.59 31.06 0.33
C LYS A 130 -7.82 29.59 -0.03
N GLU A 131 -6.85 28.91 -0.61
CA GLU A 131 -6.99 27.50 -0.97
C GLU A 131 -7.03 26.56 0.26
N LEU A 132 -6.32 26.89 1.34
CA LEU A 132 -6.44 26.22 2.64
C LEU A 132 -7.87 26.34 3.20
N GLN A 133 -8.42 27.56 3.20
CA GLN A 133 -9.78 27.84 3.68
C GLN A 133 -10.85 27.16 2.81
N ASN A 134 -10.63 27.11 1.50
CA ASN A 134 -11.52 26.41 0.56
C ASN A 134 -11.42 24.87 0.69
N GLY A 135 -10.46 24.35 1.45
CA GLY A 135 -10.25 22.91 1.61
C GLY A 135 -9.71 22.22 0.35
N ASN A 136 -9.00 22.97 -0.51
CA ASN A 136 -8.38 22.47 -1.74
C ASN A 136 -6.92 22.03 -1.55
N VAL A 137 -6.37 22.20 -0.34
CA VAL A 137 -4.98 21.84 -0.01
C VAL A 137 -4.96 20.56 0.82
N PHE A 138 -3.98 19.70 0.55
CA PHE A 138 -3.81 18.39 1.15
C PHE A 138 -2.36 18.18 1.58
N LEU A 139 -2.16 17.32 2.56
CA LEU A 139 -0.85 17.02 3.13
C LEU A 139 -0.62 15.51 3.17
N ALA A 140 0.54 15.09 2.67
CA ALA A 140 1.13 13.79 2.96
C ALA A 140 2.33 14.01 3.90
N ASP A 141 2.15 13.66 5.18
CA ASP A 141 3.17 13.81 6.22
C ASP A 141 3.70 12.45 6.66
N TYR A 142 5.01 12.25 6.50
CA TYR A 142 5.71 11.01 6.80
C TYR A 142 6.36 11.01 8.18
N LYS A 143 5.97 11.91 9.08
CA LYS A 143 6.47 12.00 10.48
C LYS A 143 6.54 10.66 11.21
N ILE A 144 5.68 9.70 10.88
CA ILE A 144 5.71 8.33 11.42
C ILE A 144 7.04 7.61 11.17
N LEU A 145 7.87 8.05 10.20
CA LEU A 145 9.22 7.52 9.93
C LEU A 145 10.32 8.18 10.77
N GLN A 146 10.02 9.24 11.54
CA GLN A 146 11.02 10.00 12.29
C GLN A 146 11.75 9.13 13.32
N GLY A 147 13.08 9.06 13.20
CA GLY A 147 13.92 8.28 14.12
C GLY A 147 13.75 6.76 14.01
N ILE A 148 13.07 6.25 12.98
CA ILE A 148 12.99 4.80 12.74
C ILE A 148 14.37 4.28 12.31
N PRO A 149 14.92 3.24 12.96
CA PRO A 149 16.24 2.70 12.63
C PRO A 149 16.35 2.14 11.20
N ILE A 150 17.27 2.67 10.41
CA ILE A 150 17.58 2.20 9.06
C ILE A 150 18.79 1.24 9.06
N LYS A 151 19.00 0.55 7.93
CA LYS A 151 20.23 -0.23 7.70
C LYS A 151 21.40 0.69 7.37
N ASP A 152 22.59 0.31 7.79
CA ASP A 152 23.81 1.02 7.42
C ASP A 152 24.11 0.86 5.93
N SER A 153 23.95 -0.36 5.39
CA SER A 153 24.17 -0.64 3.97
C SER A 153 23.30 -1.77 3.41
N ILE A 154 23.10 -1.74 2.09
CA ILE A 154 22.57 -2.84 1.27
C ILE A 154 23.61 -3.08 0.17
N ASN A 155 24.00 -4.34 -0.04
CA ASN A 155 25.07 -4.72 -0.98
C ASN A 155 26.37 -3.90 -0.82
N GLY A 156 26.73 -3.53 0.42
CA GLY A 156 27.91 -2.72 0.72
C GLY A 156 27.78 -1.22 0.37
N LYS A 157 26.61 -0.76 -0.07
CA LYS A 157 26.32 0.65 -0.34
C LYS A 157 25.53 1.26 0.81
N ARG A 158 25.98 2.42 1.30
CA ARG A 158 25.29 3.13 2.40
C ARG A 158 23.85 3.48 2.02
N GLN A 159 22.93 3.39 2.97
CA GLN A 159 21.52 3.73 2.74
C GLN A 159 21.11 5.00 3.49
N TYR A 160 20.09 5.67 2.98
CA TYR A 160 19.55 6.91 3.51
C TYR A 160 18.02 6.91 3.45
N MET A 161 17.39 7.62 4.38
CA MET A 161 15.94 7.78 4.45
C MET A 161 15.62 9.24 4.81
N THR A 162 14.56 9.77 4.22
CA THR A 162 14.01 11.09 4.55
C THR A 162 12.70 10.94 5.31
N VAL A 163 12.22 12.03 5.91
CA VAL A 163 10.94 12.07 6.62
C VAL A 163 10.13 13.23 6.05
N PRO A 164 9.67 13.12 4.79
CA PRO A 164 9.20 14.28 4.05
C PRO A 164 7.82 14.76 4.51
N MET A 165 7.50 15.99 4.12
CA MET A 165 6.14 16.54 4.04
C MET A 165 5.91 16.99 2.60
N CYS A 166 4.80 16.56 2.00
CA CYS A 166 4.39 16.95 0.66
C CYS A 166 3.04 17.67 0.71
N LEU A 167 3.04 18.92 0.26
CA LEU A 167 1.83 19.72 0.12
C LEU A 167 1.28 19.54 -1.30
N LEU A 168 -0.01 19.23 -1.40
CA LEU A 168 -0.70 19.07 -2.66
C LEU A 168 -1.90 20.02 -2.76
N TRP A 169 -2.23 20.41 -3.98
CA TRP A 169 -3.36 21.28 -4.29
C TRP A 169 -4.26 20.64 -5.33
N LYS A 170 -5.57 20.67 -5.09
CA LYS A 170 -6.59 20.31 -6.07
C LYS A 170 -6.87 21.50 -6.96
N ASP A 171 -6.43 21.43 -8.21
CA ASP A 171 -6.65 22.49 -9.18
C ASP A 171 -8.15 22.62 -9.56
N PRO A 172 -8.53 23.68 -10.31
CA PRO A 172 -9.90 23.84 -10.79
C PRO A 172 -10.32 22.81 -11.86
N GLN A 173 -9.40 21.97 -12.35
CA GLN A 173 -9.67 20.84 -13.24
C GLN A 173 -9.72 19.50 -12.49
N ASP A 174 -9.79 19.55 -11.16
CA ASP A 174 -9.90 18.39 -10.27
C ASP A 174 -8.70 17.43 -10.33
N LYS A 175 -7.53 17.94 -10.73
CA LYS A 175 -6.25 17.25 -10.60
C LYS A 175 -5.59 17.62 -9.29
N LEU A 176 -5.03 16.62 -8.63
CA LEU A 176 -4.22 16.81 -7.44
C LEU A 176 -2.76 16.97 -7.84
N LEU A 177 -2.14 18.10 -7.50
CA LEU A 177 -0.78 18.47 -7.91
C LEU A 177 0.11 18.71 -6.68
N PRO A 178 1.31 18.12 -6.59
CA PRO A 178 2.30 18.52 -5.59
C PRO A 178 2.78 19.96 -5.83
N ILE A 179 2.77 20.79 -4.78
CA ILE A 179 3.15 22.21 -4.87
C ILE A 179 4.34 22.57 -3.97
N ALA A 180 4.64 21.77 -2.94
CA ALA A 180 5.82 21.95 -2.11
C ALA A 180 6.26 20.62 -1.46
N ILE A 181 7.56 20.39 -1.33
CA ILE A 181 8.13 19.23 -0.65
C ILE A 181 9.26 19.67 0.29
N GLN A 182 9.18 19.32 1.57
CA GLN A 182 10.30 19.43 2.51
C GLN A 182 10.76 18.01 2.88
N LEU A 183 12.05 17.69 2.71
CA LEU A 183 12.55 16.31 2.89
C LEU A 183 12.83 15.92 4.36
N GLY A 184 12.61 16.83 5.30
CA GLY A 184 12.80 16.58 6.72
C GLY A 184 11.74 17.31 7.56
N GLN A 185 11.61 16.89 8.81
CA GLN A 185 10.64 17.44 9.74
C GLN A 185 11.12 18.74 10.41
N THR A 186 12.41 19.06 10.34
CA THR A 186 12.97 20.29 10.92
C THR A 186 13.33 21.25 9.79
N PRO A 187 12.69 22.44 9.71
CA PRO A 187 13.02 23.43 8.70
C PRO A 187 14.41 24.03 8.95
N GLY A 188 15.10 24.42 7.88
CA GLY A 188 16.41 25.06 7.97
C GLY A 188 17.15 25.05 6.63
N GLU A 189 18.33 25.68 6.58
CA GLU A 189 19.14 25.79 5.35
C GLU A 189 19.48 24.43 4.73
N GLN A 190 19.69 23.40 5.55
CA GLN A 190 20.00 22.04 5.10
C GLN A 190 18.76 21.20 4.75
N THR A 191 17.55 21.75 4.89
CA THR A 191 16.29 21.09 4.56
C THR A 191 15.42 22.06 3.77
N PRO A 192 15.83 22.41 2.54
CA PRO A 192 15.10 23.35 1.71
C PRO A 192 13.71 22.79 1.36
N ILE A 193 12.77 23.71 1.13
CA ILE A 193 11.47 23.38 0.55
C ILE A 193 11.62 23.43 -0.97
N PHE A 194 11.53 22.26 -1.59
CA PHE A 194 11.52 22.10 -3.04
C PHE A 194 10.15 22.44 -3.62
N LEU A 195 10.15 23.05 -4.81
CA LEU A 195 8.97 23.55 -5.51
C LEU A 195 8.97 23.06 -6.96
N PRO A 196 7.81 22.94 -7.63
CA PRO A 196 7.74 22.65 -9.06
C PRO A 196 8.49 23.66 -9.96
N SER A 197 8.73 24.87 -9.45
CA SER A 197 9.48 25.94 -10.13
C SER A 197 11.00 25.82 -9.99
N ASP A 198 11.50 24.88 -9.17
CA ASP A 198 12.94 24.59 -9.09
C ASP A 198 13.41 23.86 -10.36
N SER A 199 14.70 23.56 -10.46
CA SER A 199 15.22 22.82 -11.61
C SER A 199 14.53 21.46 -11.76
N GLU A 200 14.37 20.98 -13.00
CA GLU A 200 13.72 19.71 -13.32
C GLU A 200 14.21 18.56 -12.43
N TRP A 201 15.53 18.47 -12.24
CA TRP A 201 16.14 17.38 -11.48
C TRP A 201 16.05 17.55 -9.96
N ASP A 202 16.07 18.79 -9.44
CA ASP A 202 15.81 19.01 -8.01
C ASP A 202 14.38 18.58 -7.65
N TRP A 203 13.40 19.01 -8.44
CA TRP A 203 12.00 18.66 -8.23
C TRP A 203 11.75 17.17 -8.40
N THR A 204 12.36 16.56 -9.42
CA THR A 204 12.28 15.11 -9.65
C THR A 204 12.86 14.32 -8.48
N LEU A 205 14.04 14.69 -7.98
CA LEU A 205 14.66 14.00 -6.85
C LEU A 205 13.86 14.19 -5.55
N ALA A 206 13.30 15.38 -5.31
CA ALA A 206 12.42 15.62 -4.17
C ALA A 206 11.17 14.70 -4.19
N LYS A 207 10.53 14.55 -5.36
CA LYS A 207 9.42 13.60 -5.54
C LYS A 207 9.87 12.15 -5.33
N ILE A 208 11.02 11.73 -5.87
CA ILE A 208 11.57 10.37 -5.67
C ILE A 208 11.74 10.06 -4.17
N TRP A 209 12.24 11.01 -3.38
CA TRP A 209 12.35 10.83 -1.93
C TRP A 209 11.00 10.65 -1.23
N VAL A 210 9.98 11.39 -1.65
CA VAL A 210 8.61 11.18 -1.16
C VAL A 210 8.10 9.78 -1.52
N ARG A 211 8.37 9.30 -2.75
CA ARG A 211 8.03 7.93 -3.15
C ARG A 211 8.78 6.85 -2.38
N ASN A 212 10.04 7.11 -1.99
CA ASN A 212 10.78 6.21 -1.11
C ASN A 212 10.12 6.09 0.27
N ALA A 213 9.75 7.23 0.87
CA ALA A 213 9.05 7.25 2.16
C ALA A 213 7.68 6.55 2.08
N GLU A 214 6.95 6.79 0.98
CA GLU A 214 5.70 6.10 0.67
C GLU A 214 5.87 4.59 0.58
N TYR A 215 6.93 4.11 -0.08
CA TYR A 215 7.23 2.68 -0.16
C TYR A 215 7.43 2.07 1.23
N GLN A 216 8.12 2.76 2.15
CA GLN A 216 8.34 2.24 3.52
C GLN A 216 7.03 2.15 4.32
N VAL A 217 6.20 3.20 4.25
CA VAL A 217 4.90 3.25 4.92
C VAL A 217 3.94 2.22 4.33
N HIS A 218 3.86 2.14 3.01
CA HIS A 218 3.00 1.18 2.32
C HIS A 218 3.35 -0.26 2.69
N GLN A 219 4.61 -0.68 2.51
CA GLN A 219 5.02 -2.07 2.75
C GLN A 219 4.87 -2.47 4.22
N THR A 220 5.24 -1.58 5.14
CA THR A 220 5.30 -1.91 6.57
C THR A 220 3.97 -1.72 7.29
N ILE A 221 3.25 -0.64 6.96
CA ILE A 221 2.01 -0.28 7.65
C ILE A 221 0.83 -0.78 6.85
N SER A 222 0.51 -0.15 5.71
CA SER A 222 -0.72 -0.39 4.95
C SER A 222 -0.87 -1.84 4.51
N HIS A 223 0.23 -2.46 4.09
CA HIS A 223 0.29 -3.85 3.67
C HIS A 223 0.54 -4.78 4.88
N LEU A 224 1.77 -4.90 5.38
CA LEU A 224 2.09 -5.90 6.42
C LEU A 224 1.23 -5.79 7.69
N LEU A 225 1.22 -4.63 8.37
CA LEU A 225 0.48 -4.51 9.62
C LEU A 225 -1.04 -4.56 9.40
N GLN A 226 -1.49 -3.73 8.46
CA GLN A 226 -2.88 -3.36 8.33
C GLN A 226 -3.75 -4.35 7.53
N SER A 227 -3.15 -5.21 6.71
CA SER A 227 -3.83 -6.39 6.14
C SER A 227 -3.37 -7.67 6.83
N HIS A 228 -2.10 -8.07 6.67
CA HIS A 228 -1.63 -9.40 7.07
C HIS A 228 -1.72 -9.66 8.58
N LEU A 229 -1.12 -8.80 9.40
CA LEU A 229 -1.05 -9.06 10.84
C LEU A 229 -2.42 -8.96 11.52
N PHE A 230 -3.32 -8.09 11.04
CA PHE A 230 -4.69 -8.07 11.55
C PHE A 230 -5.53 -9.24 11.08
N ALA A 231 -5.43 -9.64 9.81
CA ALA A 231 -6.07 -10.85 9.34
C ALA A 231 -5.67 -12.05 10.21
N GLU A 232 -4.38 -12.20 10.55
CA GLU A 232 -3.89 -13.28 11.43
C GLU A 232 -4.47 -13.23 12.85
N VAL A 233 -4.60 -12.03 13.42
CA VAL A 233 -5.27 -11.84 14.73
C VAL A 233 -6.72 -12.28 14.65
N PHE A 234 -7.46 -11.89 13.61
CA PHE A 234 -8.86 -12.29 13.41
C PHE A 234 -8.98 -13.80 13.20
N THR A 235 -8.08 -14.41 12.42
CA THR A 235 -8.03 -15.86 12.19
C THR A 235 -7.84 -16.60 13.49
N MET A 236 -6.82 -16.25 14.26
CA MET A 236 -6.55 -16.90 15.54
C MET A 236 -7.67 -16.71 16.56
N ALA A 237 -8.26 -15.51 16.65
CA ALA A 237 -9.38 -15.27 17.55
C ALA A 237 -10.59 -16.13 17.17
N THR A 238 -10.92 -16.20 15.88
CA THR A 238 -12.03 -17.00 15.35
C THR A 238 -11.85 -18.48 15.68
N HIS A 239 -10.70 -19.08 15.36
CA HIS A 239 -10.45 -20.49 15.65
C HIS A 239 -10.44 -20.83 17.14
N ARG A 240 -9.97 -19.91 18.00
CA ARG A 240 -9.81 -20.18 19.42
C ARG A 240 -11.07 -19.95 20.24
N GLN A 241 -11.98 -19.10 19.77
CA GLN A 241 -13.12 -18.63 20.57
C GLN A 241 -14.48 -19.02 19.99
N LEU A 242 -14.57 -19.33 18.69
CA LEU A 242 -15.85 -19.64 18.05
C LEU A 242 -15.89 -21.11 17.60
N PRO A 243 -16.85 -21.92 18.09
CA PRO A 243 -17.00 -23.30 17.60
C PRO A 243 -17.52 -23.30 16.16
N ARG A 244 -17.26 -24.39 15.42
CA ARG A 244 -17.57 -24.48 13.96
C ARG A 244 -19.05 -24.28 13.60
N ASN A 245 -19.95 -24.57 14.52
CA ASN A 245 -21.39 -24.38 14.35
C ASN A 245 -21.87 -22.94 14.66
N HIS A 246 -21.01 -22.08 15.20
CA HIS A 246 -21.35 -20.70 15.50
C HIS A 246 -21.53 -19.89 14.20
N PRO A 247 -22.60 -19.08 14.05
CA PRO A 247 -22.85 -18.35 12.80
C PRO A 247 -21.72 -17.38 12.44
N VAL A 248 -21.10 -16.72 13.42
CA VAL A 248 -19.93 -15.85 13.16
C VAL A 248 -18.71 -16.65 12.69
N TYR A 249 -18.52 -17.90 13.14
CA TYR A 249 -17.46 -18.75 12.61
C TYR A 249 -17.73 -19.06 11.14
N LYS A 250 -18.96 -19.54 10.83
CA LYS A 250 -19.39 -19.86 9.46
C LYS A 250 -19.24 -18.67 8.51
N LEU A 251 -19.55 -17.46 9.00
CA LEU A 251 -19.40 -16.21 8.25
C LEU A 251 -17.95 -15.83 8.00
N LEU A 252 -17.09 -15.89 9.03
CA LEU A 252 -15.72 -15.38 8.93
C LEU A 252 -14.76 -16.36 8.26
N ILE A 253 -14.97 -17.67 8.40
CA ILE A 253 -13.96 -18.66 7.98
C ILE A 253 -13.55 -18.59 6.49
N PRO A 254 -14.43 -18.27 5.52
CA PRO A 254 -14.00 -18.07 4.13
C PRO A 254 -13.06 -16.88 3.95
N HIS A 255 -13.17 -15.88 4.81
CA HIS A 255 -12.39 -14.64 4.79
C HIS A 255 -11.06 -14.72 5.55
N LEU A 256 -10.75 -15.87 6.12
CA LEU A 256 -9.57 -16.11 6.95
C LEU A 256 -8.68 -17.23 6.40
N ARG A 257 -9.10 -17.82 5.27
CA ARG A 257 -8.44 -18.92 4.58
C ARG A 257 -7.00 -18.54 4.26
N TYR A 258 -6.06 -19.45 4.54
CA TYR A 258 -4.65 -19.34 4.18
C TYR A 258 -3.85 -18.19 4.82
N THR A 259 -4.49 -17.29 5.56
CA THR A 259 -3.83 -16.19 6.26
C THR A 259 -2.75 -16.67 7.23
N LEU A 260 -2.98 -17.76 7.97
CA LEU A 260 -1.95 -18.29 8.87
C LEU A 260 -0.73 -18.82 8.10
N ASP A 261 -0.94 -19.46 6.94
CA ASP A 261 0.14 -20.05 6.16
C ASP A 261 0.98 -18.97 5.48
N ILE A 262 0.36 -18.02 4.78
CA ILE A 262 1.10 -16.94 4.13
C ILE A 262 1.87 -16.10 5.13
N ASN A 263 1.30 -15.78 6.30
CA ASN A 263 2.01 -15.04 7.32
C ASN A 263 3.15 -15.84 7.95
N THR A 264 3.00 -17.16 8.06
CA THR A 264 4.08 -18.04 8.55
C THR A 264 5.23 -18.11 7.53
N LEU A 265 4.93 -18.21 6.23
CA LEU A 265 5.92 -18.09 5.16
C LEU A 265 6.61 -16.72 5.17
N ALA A 266 5.85 -15.64 5.28
CA ALA A 266 6.36 -14.27 5.27
C ALA A 266 7.30 -13.97 6.45
N LYS A 267 7.09 -14.57 7.63
CA LYS A 267 8.02 -14.45 8.78
C LYS A 267 9.44 -14.87 8.42
N LYS A 268 9.59 -15.87 7.55
CA LYS A 268 10.88 -16.39 7.09
C LYS A 268 11.35 -15.73 5.80
N GLU A 269 10.55 -15.79 4.75
CA GLU A 269 10.97 -15.43 3.39
C GLU A 269 10.96 -13.90 3.15
N VAL A 270 10.11 -13.17 3.87
CA VAL A 270 10.01 -11.70 3.73
C VAL A 270 10.75 -10.99 4.87
N ALA A 271 10.35 -11.24 6.12
CA ALA A 271 10.87 -10.53 7.30
C ALA A 271 12.12 -11.17 7.94
N GLY A 272 12.48 -12.39 7.53
CA GLY A 272 13.60 -13.16 8.06
C GLY A 272 14.99 -12.64 7.65
N SER A 273 16.05 -13.24 8.17
CA SER A 273 17.43 -12.95 7.73
C SER A 273 17.65 -13.39 6.29
N GLY A 274 18.15 -12.49 5.45
CA GLY A 274 18.28 -12.76 4.02
C GLY A 274 16.96 -12.78 3.24
N GLY A 275 15.81 -12.55 3.90
CA GLY A 275 14.52 -12.41 3.23
C GLY A 275 14.39 -11.10 2.45
N THR A 276 13.30 -10.94 1.72
CA THR A 276 13.08 -9.79 0.82
C THR A 276 13.27 -8.44 1.53
N PHE A 277 12.67 -8.24 2.71
CA PHE A 277 12.82 -6.97 3.43
C PHE A 277 14.27 -6.69 3.82
N ASP A 278 15.05 -7.73 4.15
CA ASP A 278 16.46 -7.60 4.48
C ASP A 278 17.30 -7.20 3.24
N GLN A 279 16.88 -7.62 2.05
CA GLN A 279 17.55 -7.32 0.79
C GLN A 279 17.20 -5.93 0.21
N ILE A 280 15.97 -5.43 0.38
CA ILE A 280 15.51 -4.24 -0.37
C ILE A 280 15.11 -3.03 0.48
N LEU A 281 14.53 -3.21 1.68
CA LEU A 281 14.03 -2.06 2.45
C LEU A 281 15.18 -1.28 3.09
N VAL A 282 15.07 0.04 3.13
CA VAL A 282 16.01 0.87 3.91
C VAL A 282 15.84 0.64 5.42
N LEU A 283 14.64 0.29 5.88
CA LEU A 283 14.39 -0.02 7.28
C LEU A 283 15.21 -1.24 7.72
N SER A 284 15.88 -1.14 8.87
CA SER A 284 16.45 -2.31 9.53
C SER A 284 15.32 -3.20 10.08
N LYS A 285 15.62 -4.44 10.46
CA LYS A 285 14.66 -5.29 11.17
C LYS A 285 14.11 -4.65 12.45
N LYS A 286 14.97 -3.92 13.17
CA LYS A 286 14.55 -3.12 14.33
C LYS A 286 13.65 -1.95 13.90
N GLY A 287 13.94 -1.34 12.75
CA GLY A 287 13.15 -0.30 12.10
C GLY A 287 11.73 -0.75 11.76
N VAL A 288 11.59 -1.87 11.03
CA VAL A 288 10.28 -2.45 10.69
C VAL A 288 9.46 -2.70 11.96
N ARG A 289 10.06 -3.32 12.99
CA ARG A 289 9.38 -3.55 14.28
C ARG A 289 9.00 -2.26 15.00
N ALA A 290 9.87 -1.25 14.98
CA ALA A 290 9.61 0.04 15.60
C ALA A 290 8.49 0.81 14.88
N LEU A 291 8.45 0.74 13.55
CA LEU A 291 7.41 1.37 12.74
C LEU A 291 6.06 0.70 12.95
N VAL A 292 6.01 -0.64 12.98
CA VAL A 292 4.80 -1.41 13.34
C VAL A 292 4.31 -1.02 14.73
N ARG A 293 5.19 -0.94 15.73
CA ARG A 293 4.82 -0.53 17.10
C ARG A 293 4.23 0.87 17.10
N ARG A 294 4.89 1.84 16.48
CA ARG A 294 4.41 3.23 16.43
C ARG A 294 3.05 3.34 15.75
N ALA A 295 2.88 2.62 14.63
CA ALA A 295 1.59 2.56 13.94
C ALA A 295 0.50 1.95 14.82
N MET A 296 0.80 0.92 15.63
CA MET A 296 -0.12 0.35 16.61
C MET A 296 -0.50 1.32 17.73
N GLU A 297 0.44 2.16 18.18
CA GLU A 297 0.20 3.20 19.21
C GLU A 297 -0.74 4.30 18.71
N GLU A 298 -0.69 4.63 17.41
CA GLU A 298 -1.55 5.64 16.78
C GLU A 298 -2.88 5.06 16.24
N LEU A 299 -3.01 3.72 16.19
CA LEU A 299 -4.14 3.08 15.55
C LEU A 299 -5.41 3.18 16.39
N THR A 300 -6.51 3.49 15.72
CA THR A 300 -7.85 3.42 16.29
C THR A 300 -8.73 2.46 15.49
N TYR A 301 -9.75 1.88 16.13
CA TYR A 301 -10.73 1.06 15.42
C TYR A 301 -11.44 1.83 14.30
N SER A 302 -11.71 3.13 14.52
CA SER A 302 -12.30 4.01 13.49
C SER A 302 -11.42 4.14 12.24
N ALA A 303 -10.08 4.11 12.38
CA ALA A 303 -9.16 4.14 11.25
C ALA A 303 -9.14 2.82 10.44
N LEU A 304 -9.71 1.75 10.96
CA LEU A 304 -9.92 0.48 10.24
C LEU A 304 -11.26 0.43 9.52
N CYS A 305 -12.17 1.36 9.83
CA CYS A 305 -13.48 1.45 9.19
C CYS A 305 -13.41 2.48 8.07
N LEU A 306 -13.64 2.05 6.82
CA LEU A 306 -13.38 2.89 5.65
C LEU A 306 -14.15 4.23 5.68
N PRO A 307 -15.48 4.27 5.96
CA PRO A 307 -16.21 5.54 5.96
C PRO A 307 -15.66 6.53 7.00
N GLU A 308 -15.37 6.06 8.22
CA GLU A 308 -14.80 6.89 9.28
C GLU A 308 -13.39 7.37 8.97
N ASP A 309 -12.53 6.52 8.38
CA ASP A 309 -11.19 6.92 7.95
C ASP A 309 -11.23 8.00 6.85
N ILE A 310 -12.06 7.81 5.81
CA ILE A 310 -12.24 8.80 4.73
C ILE A 310 -12.71 10.14 5.28
N LYS A 311 -13.67 10.12 6.21
CA LYS A 311 -14.18 11.31 6.88
C LYS A 311 -13.11 11.96 7.76
N ALA A 312 -12.39 11.18 8.56
CA ALA A 312 -11.33 11.68 9.44
C ALA A 312 -10.19 12.35 8.66
N ARG A 313 -9.89 11.86 7.45
CA ARG A 313 -8.91 12.47 6.54
C ARG A 313 -9.48 13.65 5.72
N GLY A 314 -10.79 13.92 5.83
CA GLY A 314 -11.47 15.03 5.16
C GLY A 314 -11.62 14.83 3.65
N LEU A 315 -11.69 13.58 3.18
CA LEU A 315 -11.64 13.23 1.76
C LEU A 315 -13.01 12.83 1.17
N GLU A 316 -14.12 13.06 1.88
CA GLU A 316 -15.48 12.69 1.42
C GLU A 316 -15.85 13.34 0.08
N SER A 317 -15.39 14.58 -0.15
CA SER A 317 -15.81 15.40 -1.29
C SER A 317 -14.77 15.52 -2.41
N ILE A 318 -13.58 14.92 -2.27
CA ILE A 318 -12.53 15.06 -3.30
C ILE A 318 -12.92 14.26 -4.56
N PRO A 319 -12.95 14.86 -5.75
CA PRO A 319 -13.27 14.14 -6.98
C PRO A 319 -12.15 13.18 -7.40
N ASN A 320 -12.49 12.23 -8.28
CA ASN A 320 -11.55 11.25 -8.84
C ASN A 320 -10.81 10.41 -7.79
N TYR A 321 -11.50 10.01 -6.71
CA TYR A 321 -10.95 9.16 -5.65
C TYR A 321 -11.60 7.77 -5.69
N PHE A 322 -11.16 6.95 -6.63
CA PHE A 322 -11.78 5.67 -6.96
C PHE A 322 -11.63 4.62 -5.86
N TYR A 323 -10.52 4.63 -5.11
CA TYR A 323 -10.37 3.79 -3.92
C TYR A 323 -11.50 4.05 -2.90
N ARG A 324 -11.83 5.32 -2.64
CA ARG A 324 -12.94 5.69 -1.77
C ARG A 324 -14.26 5.21 -2.37
N ASP A 325 -14.54 5.58 -3.62
CA ASP A 325 -15.83 5.34 -4.25
C ASP A 325 -16.14 3.83 -4.32
N ASP A 326 -15.18 3.03 -4.76
CA ASP A 326 -15.33 1.57 -4.88
C ASP A 326 -15.36 0.90 -3.51
N GLY A 327 -14.47 1.33 -2.62
CA GLY A 327 -14.39 0.80 -1.27
C GLY A 327 -15.67 1.07 -0.48
N GLN A 328 -16.30 2.24 -0.66
CA GLN A 328 -17.57 2.59 -0.01
C GLN A 328 -18.71 1.70 -0.52
N MET A 329 -18.81 1.47 -1.82
CA MET A 329 -19.83 0.57 -2.37
C MET A 329 -19.69 -0.86 -1.81
N ILE A 330 -18.45 -1.37 -1.71
CA ILE A 330 -18.17 -2.70 -1.16
C ILE A 330 -18.46 -2.73 0.35
N TRP A 331 -18.03 -1.69 1.08
CA TRP A 331 -18.29 -1.56 2.51
C TRP A 331 -19.79 -1.56 2.81
N GLU A 332 -20.57 -0.78 2.06
CA GLU A 332 -22.03 -0.72 2.21
C GLU A 332 -22.71 -2.06 1.87
N ALA A 333 -22.21 -2.78 0.87
CA ALA A 333 -22.68 -4.13 0.55
C ALA A 333 -22.44 -5.11 1.70
N MET A 334 -21.36 -4.93 2.46
CA MET A 334 -21.04 -5.70 3.66
C MET A 334 -21.75 -5.21 4.93
N GLU A 335 -22.06 -3.91 5.04
CA GLU A 335 -22.48 -3.30 6.32
C GLU A 335 -23.96 -3.44 6.63
N ARG A 336 -24.90 -3.19 5.71
CA ARG A 336 -26.38 -3.31 5.85
C ARG A 336 -27.11 -3.01 7.21
N CYS A 337 -26.47 -2.56 8.30
CA CYS A 337 -27.03 -2.29 9.64
C CYS A 337 -26.32 -1.12 10.36
N ARG A 338 -27.09 -0.20 10.98
CA ARG A 338 -26.64 1.13 11.51
C ARG A 338 -26.18 1.17 12.98
N ILE A 339 -25.07 1.90 13.20
CA ILE A 339 -24.11 2.08 14.36
C ILE A 339 -24.70 2.36 15.77
N PRO A 340 -24.20 1.70 16.86
CA PRO A 340 -23.60 2.41 18.01
C PRO A 340 -22.34 1.72 18.65
N SER A 341 -21.87 2.24 19.78
CA SER A 341 -20.46 2.36 20.23
C SER A 341 -19.86 1.26 21.15
N SER A 342 -20.49 0.09 21.29
CA SER A 342 -19.96 -1.06 22.06
C SER A 342 -20.48 -2.35 21.44
N LEU A 343 -19.72 -3.48 21.45
CA LEU A 343 -20.18 -4.82 21.00
C LEU A 343 -21.35 -5.41 21.83
N GLU A 344 -22.13 -4.56 22.49
CA GLU A 344 -23.32 -4.89 23.25
C GLU A 344 -24.57 -4.87 22.37
N THR A 345 -24.45 -4.37 21.13
CA THR A 345 -25.56 -4.23 20.19
C THR A 345 -25.34 -5.05 18.91
N MET A 346 -26.42 -5.37 18.21
CA MET A 346 -26.33 -6.03 16.91
C MET A 346 -25.55 -5.19 15.90
N SER A 347 -25.75 -3.88 15.93
CA SER A 347 -25.10 -3.00 14.97
C SER A 347 -23.58 -2.92 15.14
N SER A 348 -23.09 -2.78 16.37
CA SER A 348 -21.66 -2.80 16.63
C SER A 348 -21.01 -4.11 16.20
N LEU A 349 -21.74 -5.23 16.34
CA LEU A 349 -21.28 -6.53 15.86
C LEU A 349 -21.19 -6.53 14.34
N VAL A 350 -22.23 -6.04 13.66
CA VAL A 350 -22.21 -5.91 12.20
C VAL A 350 -21.03 -5.04 11.75
N ARG A 351 -20.85 -3.85 12.34
CA ARG A 351 -19.71 -2.97 12.02
C ARG A 351 -18.36 -3.65 12.23
N TYR A 352 -18.22 -4.42 13.30
CA TYR A 352 -16.98 -5.16 13.57
C TYR A 352 -16.73 -6.26 12.53
N LEU A 353 -17.77 -7.03 12.18
CA LEU A 353 -17.66 -8.09 11.18
C LEU A 353 -17.40 -7.52 9.78
N THR A 354 -18.05 -6.41 9.42
CA THR A 354 -17.77 -5.67 8.18
C THR A 354 -16.33 -5.21 8.14
N MET A 355 -15.81 -4.62 9.22
CA MET A 355 -14.40 -4.24 9.29
C MET A 355 -13.49 -5.46 9.09
N VAL A 356 -13.73 -6.59 9.77
CA VAL A 356 -12.90 -7.80 9.60
C VAL A 356 -12.93 -8.28 8.15
N ILE A 357 -14.12 -8.47 7.57
CA ILE A 357 -14.29 -8.99 6.21
C ILE A 357 -13.65 -8.03 5.19
N PHE A 358 -13.91 -6.72 5.30
CA PHE A 358 -13.35 -5.71 4.41
C PHE A 358 -11.82 -5.67 4.47
N ARG A 359 -11.24 -5.75 5.68
CA ARG A 359 -9.78 -5.72 5.87
C ARG A 359 -9.10 -6.96 5.34
N CYS A 360 -9.74 -8.12 5.47
CA CYS A 360 -9.22 -9.39 4.94
C CYS A 360 -9.39 -9.56 3.43
N SER A 361 -10.26 -8.78 2.79
CA SER A 361 -10.55 -8.87 1.35
C SER A 361 -10.20 -7.58 0.61
N ALA A 362 -11.15 -6.67 0.47
CA ALA A 362 -11.07 -5.45 -0.32
C ALA A 362 -9.88 -4.56 0.03
N GLN A 363 -9.59 -4.35 1.32
CA GLN A 363 -8.45 -3.54 1.73
C GLN A 363 -7.13 -4.17 1.28
N HIS A 364 -6.95 -5.48 1.47
CA HIS A 364 -5.74 -6.18 1.05
C HIS A 364 -5.58 -6.08 -0.45
N ALA A 365 -6.62 -6.38 -1.22
CA ALA A 365 -6.62 -6.25 -2.68
C ALA A 365 -6.21 -4.83 -3.14
N ALA A 366 -6.79 -3.79 -2.53
CA ALA A 366 -6.49 -2.39 -2.87
C ALA A 366 -5.03 -1.98 -2.65
N VAL A 367 -4.35 -2.56 -1.65
CA VAL A 367 -2.95 -2.21 -1.31
C VAL A 367 -1.92 -3.26 -1.77
N ASN A 368 -2.37 -4.43 -2.24
CA ASN A 368 -1.51 -5.53 -2.67
C ASN A 368 -1.45 -5.65 -4.20
N SER A 369 -2.60 -5.68 -4.88
CA SER A 369 -2.69 -6.07 -6.30
C SER A 369 -2.05 -5.05 -7.26
N GLY A 370 -1.93 -3.79 -6.83
CA GLY A 370 -1.29 -2.73 -7.61
C GLY A 370 0.23 -2.63 -7.42
N GLN A 371 0.86 -3.45 -6.58
CA GLN A 371 2.28 -3.28 -6.28
C GLN A 371 3.16 -3.38 -7.52
N PHE A 372 2.96 -4.37 -8.37
CA PHE A 372 3.73 -4.49 -9.61
C PHE A 372 3.44 -3.33 -10.56
N ASP A 373 2.17 -2.95 -10.71
CA ASP A 373 1.76 -1.86 -11.59
C ASP A 373 2.48 -0.54 -11.27
N PHE A 374 2.64 -0.21 -9.98
CA PHE A 374 3.24 1.06 -9.57
C PHE A 374 4.73 0.97 -9.25
N TYR A 375 5.24 -0.18 -8.80
CA TYR A 375 6.63 -0.35 -8.37
C TYR A 375 7.53 -1.06 -9.39
N ALA A 376 7.00 -1.64 -10.47
CA ALA A 376 7.83 -2.18 -11.55
C ALA A 376 8.70 -1.12 -12.20
N TRP A 377 8.22 0.12 -12.26
CA TRP A 377 9.05 1.27 -12.57
C TRP A 377 9.67 1.82 -11.28
N MET A 378 10.86 1.31 -10.94
CA MET A 378 11.56 1.62 -9.68
C MET A 378 11.66 3.12 -9.34
N PRO A 379 11.88 4.07 -10.27
CA PRO A 379 11.86 5.50 -9.94
C PRO A 379 10.53 6.01 -9.35
N ASN A 380 9.41 5.33 -9.61
CA ASN A 380 8.10 5.67 -9.04
C ASN A 380 7.88 5.15 -7.61
N GLY A 381 8.75 4.25 -7.12
CA GLY A 381 8.70 3.72 -5.76
C GLY A 381 9.99 2.98 -5.41
N PRO A 382 11.11 3.71 -5.22
CA PRO A 382 12.38 3.07 -4.92
C PRO A 382 12.35 2.50 -3.49
N PRO A 383 12.69 1.22 -3.29
CA PRO A 383 12.68 0.58 -1.97
C PRO A 383 13.78 1.10 -1.03
N SER A 384 14.85 1.65 -1.59
CA SER A 384 15.98 2.23 -0.86
C SER A 384 16.67 3.32 -1.69
N ILE A 385 17.50 4.15 -1.06
CA ILE A 385 18.29 5.21 -1.71
C ILE A 385 19.72 5.21 -1.16
N LYS A 386 20.71 5.28 -2.06
CA LYS A 386 22.15 5.14 -1.78
C LYS A 386 22.90 6.46 -1.56
N SER A 387 22.25 7.60 -1.80
CA SER A 387 22.84 8.93 -1.65
C SER A 387 22.07 9.76 -0.62
N PRO A 388 22.72 10.70 0.09
CA PRO A 388 22.01 11.58 1.01
C PRO A 388 21.00 12.47 0.27
N PRO A 389 19.97 12.99 0.96
CA PRO A 389 19.05 13.96 0.37
C PRO A 389 19.78 15.25 0.00
N PRO A 390 19.33 15.96 -1.05
CA PRO A 390 19.89 17.25 -1.41
C PRO A 390 19.65 18.27 -0.29
N THR A 391 20.72 18.97 0.10
CA THR A 391 20.65 20.06 1.11
C THR A 391 20.66 21.46 0.48
N ALA A 392 20.79 21.55 -0.85
CA ALA A 392 20.75 22.79 -1.61
C ALA A 392 20.03 22.56 -2.95
N LYS A 393 19.55 23.65 -3.54
CA LYS A 393 18.91 23.68 -4.87
C LYS A 393 19.94 23.98 -5.97
N GLY A 394 19.63 23.60 -7.21
CA GLY A 394 20.41 23.91 -8.40
C GLY A 394 21.64 23.02 -8.63
N VAL A 395 21.79 21.95 -7.84
CA VAL A 395 22.96 21.06 -7.90
C VAL A 395 22.64 19.65 -8.40
N THR A 396 21.35 19.30 -8.47
CA THR A 396 20.92 17.95 -8.86
C THR A 396 21.01 17.78 -10.37
N THR A 397 21.54 16.64 -10.80
CA THR A 397 21.56 16.21 -12.22
C THR A 397 20.91 14.85 -12.37
N ILE A 398 20.64 14.44 -13.61
CA ILE A 398 20.22 13.05 -13.90
C ILE A 398 21.21 12.01 -13.37
N GLN A 399 22.53 12.30 -13.40
CA GLN A 399 23.53 11.39 -12.86
C GLN A 399 23.39 11.26 -11.33
N THR A 400 23.13 12.37 -10.64
CA THR A 400 22.84 12.37 -9.20
C THR A 400 21.66 11.46 -8.86
N ILE A 401 20.60 11.46 -9.70
CA ILE A 401 19.45 10.58 -9.54
C ILE A 401 19.86 9.11 -9.75
N LEU A 402 20.57 8.78 -10.84
CA LEU A 402 21.03 7.42 -11.10
C LEU A 402 21.94 6.86 -9.99
N ASP A 403 22.79 7.70 -9.42
CA ASP A 403 23.67 7.33 -8.31
C ASP A 403 22.89 7.11 -7.00
N ALA A 404 21.81 7.88 -6.79
CA ALA A 404 20.93 7.77 -5.63
C ALA A 404 20.04 6.53 -5.69
N LEU A 405 19.47 6.20 -6.85
CA LEU A 405 18.57 5.07 -7.03
C LEU A 405 19.25 3.72 -6.75
N PRO A 406 18.53 2.69 -6.27
CA PRO A 406 19.07 1.40 -5.87
C PRO A 406 19.86 0.72 -7.00
N ASP A 407 20.81 -0.15 -6.61
CA ASP A 407 21.57 -0.96 -7.56
C ASP A 407 20.69 -1.97 -8.32
N VAL A 408 21.25 -2.57 -9.38
CA VAL A 408 20.55 -3.49 -10.27
C VAL A 408 19.95 -4.68 -9.50
N LYS A 409 20.72 -5.31 -8.62
CA LYS A 409 20.26 -6.43 -7.79
C LYS A 409 19.10 -6.03 -6.89
N THR A 410 19.24 -4.94 -6.14
CA THR A 410 18.19 -4.44 -5.22
C THR A 410 16.91 -4.09 -5.98
N THR A 411 17.05 -3.42 -7.12
CA THR A 411 15.94 -3.11 -8.02
C THR A 411 15.25 -4.39 -8.49
N THR A 412 16.04 -5.36 -8.97
CA THR A 412 15.54 -6.62 -9.51
C THR A 412 14.82 -7.44 -8.46
N THR A 413 15.42 -7.62 -7.28
CA THR A 413 14.77 -8.30 -6.14
C THR A 413 13.45 -7.63 -5.79
N SER A 414 13.41 -6.29 -5.72
CA SER A 414 12.18 -5.55 -5.43
C SER A 414 11.09 -5.79 -6.48
N VAL A 415 11.43 -5.69 -7.78
CA VAL A 415 10.43 -5.84 -8.83
C VAL A 415 9.93 -7.30 -8.93
N VAL A 416 10.81 -8.29 -8.75
CA VAL A 416 10.44 -9.71 -8.67
C VAL A 416 9.50 -9.97 -7.50
N SER A 417 9.80 -9.42 -6.32
CA SER A 417 8.93 -9.59 -5.15
C SER A 417 7.56 -8.97 -5.37
N VAL A 418 7.46 -7.73 -5.88
CA VAL A 418 6.14 -7.13 -6.12
C VAL A 418 5.37 -7.81 -7.25
N TRP A 419 6.05 -8.42 -8.24
CA TRP A 419 5.39 -9.27 -9.24
C TRP A 419 4.74 -10.49 -8.57
N GLN A 420 5.48 -11.19 -7.73
CA GLN A 420 4.99 -12.38 -7.00
C GLN A 420 3.82 -12.03 -6.08
N LEU A 421 3.93 -10.94 -5.32
CA LEU A 421 2.90 -10.52 -4.37
C LEU A 421 1.63 -10.01 -5.07
N SER A 422 1.74 -9.44 -6.27
CA SER A 422 0.58 -8.90 -7.03
C SER A 422 -0.21 -9.96 -7.79
N LYS A 423 0.23 -11.23 -7.79
CA LYS A 423 -0.37 -12.31 -8.57
C LYS A 423 -0.88 -13.39 -7.63
N GLU A 424 -2.17 -13.34 -7.35
CA GLU A 424 -2.83 -14.39 -6.60
C GLU A 424 -2.59 -15.75 -7.29
N PRO A 425 -1.98 -16.73 -6.61
CA PRO A 425 -1.73 -18.05 -7.19
C PRO A 425 -3.04 -18.78 -7.52
N GLN A 426 -2.96 -19.92 -8.21
CA GLN A 426 -4.14 -20.79 -8.46
C GLN A 426 -4.89 -21.17 -7.16
N ASP A 427 -6.10 -21.71 -7.30
CA ASP A 427 -7.05 -21.95 -6.19
C ASP A 427 -7.57 -20.64 -5.54
N GLN A 428 -7.90 -19.69 -6.43
CA GLN A 428 -8.51 -18.38 -6.14
C GLN A 428 -9.95 -18.51 -5.67
N ARG A 429 -10.35 -17.68 -4.70
CA ARG A 429 -11.69 -17.59 -4.14
C ARG A 429 -12.12 -16.14 -4.01
N ARG A 430 -12.67 -15.64 -5.12
CA ARG A 430 -13.20 -14.28 -5.24
C ARG A 430 -14.24 -13.93 -4.17
N LEU A 431 -14.30 -12.66 -3.81
CA LEU A 431 -15.21 -12.13 -2.80
C LEU A 431 -16.66 -12.57 -3.09
N GLY A 432 -17.32 -13.15 -2.09
CA GLY A 432 -18.70 -13.66 -2.23
C GLY A 432 -18.80 -15.06 -2.82
N CYS A 433 -17.70 -15.66 -3.32
CA CYS A 433 -17.67 -17.05 -3.77
C CYS A 433 -17.37 -17.99 -2.60
N TYR A 434 -18.39 -18.76 -2.16
CA TYR A 434 -18.30 -19.63 -0.99
C TYR A 434 -18.59 -21.10 -1.36
N PRO A 435 -17.62 -21.82 -1.98
CA PRO A 435 -17.82 -23.21 -2.38
C PRO A 435 -17.90 -24.18 -1.19
N ASP A 436 -17.36 -23.80 -0.03
CA ASP A 436 -17.48 -24.58 1.21
C ASP A 436 -18.79 -24.19 1.93
N GLU A 437 -19.81 -25.04 1.82
CA GLU A 437 -21.15 -24.78 2.38
C GLU A 437 -21.18 -24.91 3.91
N HIS A 438 -20.78 -23.85 4.61
CA HIS A 438 -20.89 -23.77 6.07
C HIS A 438 -22.31 -23.40 6.54
N PHE A 439 -23.00 -22.55 5.79
CA PHE A 439 -24.42 -22.27 5.99
C PHE A 439 -25.25 -23.19 5.08
N THR A 440 -26.08 -24.01 5.71
CA THR A 440 -27.01 -24.93 5.03
C THR A 440 -28.46 -24.50 5.22
N GLU A 441 -28.67 -23.49 6.04
CA GLU A 441 -29.95 -22.85 6.30
C GLU A 441 -30.34 -21.95 5.12
N GLU A 442 -31.64 -21.90 4.77
CA GLU A 442 -32.15 -21.14 3.62
C GLU A 442 -31.87 -19.63 3.72
N THR A 443 -32.11 -19.03 4.90
CA THR A 443 -32.00 -17.58 5.08
C THR A 443 -30.57 -17.04 4.83
N PRO A 444 -29.49 -17.60 5.41
CA PRO A 444 -28.13 -17.20 5.05
C PRO A 444 -27.79 -17.43 3.57
N GLN A 445 -28.31 -18.49 2.94
CA GLN A 445 -28.09 -18.73 1.50
C GLN A 445 -28.72 -17.64 0.64
N ILE A 446 -29.93 -17.17 0.99
CA ILE A 446 -30.55 -16.00 0.33
C ILE A 446 -29.67 -14.77 0.49
N PHE A 447 -29.16 -14.48 1.70
CA PHE A 447 -28.30 -13.32 1.92
C PHE A 447 -26.96 -13.41 1.17
N ILE A 448 -26.41 -14.61 0.99
CA ILE A 448 -25.23 -14.83 0.14
C ILE A 448 -25.54 -14.49 -1.32
N LEU A 449 -26.68 -14.93 -1.85
CA LEU A 449 -27.10 -14.62 -3.21
C LEU A 449 -27.32 -13.11 -3.41
N GLU A 450 -27.97 -12.44 -2.46
CA GLU A 450 -28.15 -10.99 -2.50
C GLU A 450 -26.81 -10.24 -2.45
N PHE A 451 -25.85 -10.72 -1.66
CA PHE A 451 -24.51 -10.16 -1.61
C PHE A 451 -23.77 -10.34 -2.95
N GLN A 452 -23.85 -11.53 -3.55
CA GLN A 452 -23.26 -11.82 -4.87
C GLN A 452 -23.87 -10.94 -5.97
N GLU A 453 -25.19 -10.78 -5.98
CA GLU A 453 -25.87 -9.87 -6.92
C GLU A 453 -25.34 -8.43 -6.74
N LYS A 454 -25.21 -7.97 -5.49
CA LYS A 454 -24.70 -6.63 -5.22
C LYS A 454 -23.26 -6.43 -5.68
N LEU A 455 -22.40 -7.43 -5.48
CA LEU A 455 -21.02 -7.40 -5.98
C LEU A 455 -20.97 -7.37 -7.51
N SER A 456 -21.87 -8.08 -8.19
CA SER A 456 -21.97 -8.05 -9.65
C SER A 456 -22.37 -6.66 -10.17
N GLU A 457 -23.31 -5.98 -9.50
CA GLU A 457 -23.66 -4.60 -9.81
C GLU A 457 -22.46 -3.65 -9.65
N ILE A 458 -21.72 -3.78 -8.55
CA ILE A 458 -20.52 -2.97 -8.27
C ILE A 458 -19.46 -3.19 -9.35
N SER A 459 -19.19 -4.45 -9.72
CA SER A 459 -18.25 -4.79 -10.80
C SER A 459 -18.65 -4.12 -12.11
N LYS A 460 -19.95 -4.12 -12.46
CA LYS A 460 -20.43 -3.45 -13.66
C LYS A 460 -20.18 -1.93 -13.62
N ILE A 461 -20.47 -1.27 -12.50
CA ILE A 461 -20.23 0.17 -12.31
C ILE A 461 -18.74 0.51 -12.48
N ILE A 462 -17.86 -0.29 -11.85
CA ILE A 462 -16.41 -0.12 -11.92
C ILE A 462 -15.90 -0.28 -13.35
N ASN A 463 -16.38 -1.30 -14.05
CA ASN A 463 -16.00 -1.58 -15.43
C ASN A 463 -16.47 -0.49 -16.39
N GLU A 464 -17.72 -0.04 -16.28
CA GLU A 464 -18.24 1.08 -17.08
C GLU A 464 -17.43 2.36 -16.85
N ARG A 465 -17.12 2.70 -15.59
CA ARG A 465 -16.26 3.85 -15.27
C ARG A 465 -14.86 3.69 -15.88
N ASN A 466 -14.26 2.51 -15.77
CA ASN A 466 -12.87 2.28 -16.19
C ASN A 466 -12.69 2.32 -17.72
N GLN A 467 -13.73 2.02 -18.51
CA GLN A 467 -13.66 2.03 -19.98
C GLN A 467 -13.24 3.38 -20.58
N THR A 468 -13.60 4.51 -19.94
CA THR A 468 -13.32 5.85 -20.45
C THR A 468 -12.09 6.51 -19.82
N ARG A 469 -11.36 5.81 -18.94
CA ARG A 469 -10.25 6.38 -18.17
C ARG A 469 -8.92 6.06 -18.83
N SER A 470 -8.03 7.06 -18.89
CA SER A 470 -6.66 6.86 -19.40
C SER A 470 -5.86 5.88 -18.55
N LEU A 471 -6.11 5.86 -17.24
CA LEU A 471 -5.59 4.90 -16.29
C LEU A 471 -6.76 4.33 -15.47
N PRO A 472 -7.13 3.05 -15.65
CA PRO A 472 -8.21 2.43 -14.89
C PRO A 472 -7.78 2.20 -13.44
N TYR A 473 -8.77 2.07 -12.53
CA TYR A 473 -8.56 1.58 -11.16
C TYR A 473 -9.32 0.26 -11.00
N PRO A 474 -8.64 -0.91 -11.18
CA PRO A 474 -9.31 -2.21 -11.17
C PRO A 474 -9.24 -2.93 -9.81
N TYR A 475 -8.46 -2.43 -8.86
CA TYR A 475 -8.05 -3.18 -7.66
C TYR A 475 -9.20 -3.49 -6.69
N LEU A 476 -10.32 -2.79 -6.83
CA LEU A 476 -11.54 -3.02 -6.06
C LEU A 476 -12.71 -3.51 -6.93
N ASP A 477 -12.44 -4.02 -8.15
CA ASP A 477 -13.46 -4.80 -8.86
C ASP A 477 -13.71 -6.11 -8.09
N PRO A 478 -14.95 -6.42 -7.64
CA PRO A 478 -15.23 -7.68 -6.93
C PRO A 478 -14.79 -8.95 -7.66
N GLU A 479 -14.65 -8.90 -8.98
CA GLU A 479 -14.13 -10.01 -9.80
C GLU A 479 -12.64 -10.31 -9.57
N VAL A 480 -11.87 -9.41 -8.94
CA VAL A 480 -10.43 -9.59 -8.66
C VAL A 480 -10.08 -9.53 -7.18
N ILE A 481 -11.05 -9.31 -6.30
CA ILE A 481 -10.84 -9.29 -4.84
C ILE A 481 -10.94 -10.73 -4.32
N GLU A 482 -9.91 -11.22 -3.62
CA GLU A 482 -9.98 -12.49 -2.87
C GLU A 482 -10.81 -12.34 -1.59
N ASN A 483 -11.42 -13.44 -1.12
CA ASN A 483 -12.13 -13.45 0.16
C ASN A 483 -11.22 -13.16 1.34
N SER A 484 -9.93 -13.52 1.26
CA SER A 484 -8.98 -13.56 2.38
C SER A 484 -7.59 -13.09 1.98
N VAL A 485 -6.76 -12.75 2.97
CA VAL A 485 -5.33 -12.52 2.76
C VAL A 485 -4.62 -13.85 2.53
N SER A 486 -4.24 -14.12 1.28
CA SER A 486 -3.65 -15.39 0.85
C SER A 486 -2.47 -15.26 -0.13
N ILE A 487 -1.85 -14.09 -0.18
CA ILE A 487 -0.59 -13.80 -0.89
C ILE A 487 0.17 -12.67 -0.21
#